data_AF-A0A533RQY4-F1
#
_entry.id   AF-A0A533RQY4-F1
#
_cell.length_a   1.000
_cell.length_b   1.000
_cell.length_c   1.000
_cell.angle_alpha   90.00
_cell.angle_beta   90.00
_cell.angle_gamma   90.00
#
_symmetry.space_group_name_H-M   'P 1'
#
loop_
_entity.id
_entity.type
_entity.pdbx_description
1 polymer ?
#
loop_
_entity_poly.entity_id
_entity_poly.type
_entity_poly.pdbx_seq_one_letter_code
_entity_poly.pdbx_strand_id
1 'polypeptide(L)'
;MSKEEIARGIAAQEGMGDGLVCVLSCVEPCWSYEIYRNRETKKLELEPRYRKCLFLYHYWMHPVFGFMNARIQTWFPFPMQICLNGREWLARQLDQAGLEYARQDNCFPWIADWAKAQRLMDRQRRANWPKLLDGVARQLNPAHGEIFKKHPVSYYWSTYQSEWAIDIVFREAAELRRLYPRLVHHGMTTFSSPDVMRYLGKRIPLSGEPPKRFSGEVVSDLKHRQEGVRIKHSVNGNSLKLYDKAFTVVGSVLRAETTVHNGGDFRVYRPKEGDPEGEMAWRPMRRGIADLDRRAEVSRKAAERYLDAFASVEEDTTLEELIRRLGQPRQ
;
A
#
# COMPACT_ATOMS: atom_id res chain seq x y z
N MET A 1 -18.17 -14.39 -3.40
CA MET A 1 -16.86 -14.94 -3.01
C MET A 1 -15.80 -14.29 -3.88
N SER A 2 -14.76 -13.72 -3.29
CA SER A 2 -13.67 -13.09 -4.02
C SER A 2 -12.76 -14.16 -4.66
N LYS A 3 -12.05 -13.82 -5.74
CA LYS A 3 -11.07 -14.72 -6.37
C LYS A 3 -9.97 -15.15 -5.39
N GLU A 4 -9.61 -14.26 -4.46
CA GLU A 4 -8.62 -14.53 -3.43
C GLU A 4 -9.13 -15.52 -2.38
N GLU A 5 -10.39 -15.41 -1.93
CA GLU A 5 -11.00 -16.38 -1.01
C GLU A 5 -10.96 -17.79 -1.59
N ILE A 6 -11.29 -17.94 -2.88
CA ILE A 6 -11.23 -19.23 -3.58
C ILE A 6 -9.80 -19.78 -3.54
N ALA A 7 -8.82 -18.97 -3.92
CA ALA A 7 -7.41 -19.38 -3.95
C ALA A 7 -6.88 -19.74 -2.54
N ARG A 8 -7.24 -18.96 -1.51
CA ARG A 8 -6.87 -19.27 -0.11
C ARG A 8 -7.53 -20.56 0.37
N GLY A 9 -8.78 -20.81 -0.02
CA GLY A 9 -9.49 -22.05 0.26
C GLY A 9 -8.78 -23.27 -0.33
N ILE A 10 -8.40 -23.20 -1.61
CA ILE A 10 -7.63 -24.27 -2.30
C ILE A 10 -6.29 -24.49 -1.58
N ALA A 11 -5.51 -23.43 -1.34
CA ALA A 11 -4.22 -23.55 -0.67
C ALA A 11 -4.33 -24.21 0.72
N ALA A 12 -5.38 -23.90 1.48
CA ALA A 12 -5.61 -24.48 2.80
C ALA A 12 -6.05 -25.94 2.72
N GLN A 13 -6.93 -26.29 1.77
CA GLN A 13 -7.41 -27.66 1.56
C GLN A 13 -6.28 -28.61 1.13
N GLU A 14 -5.38 -28.12 0.27
CA GLU A 14 -4.28 -28.92 -0.29
C GLU A 14 -2.99 -28.80 0.52
N GLY A 15 -2.96 -27.97 1.58
CA GLY A 15 -1.77 -27.78 2.41
C GLY A 15 -0.58 -27.19 1.65
N MET A 16 -0.83 -26.35 0.64
CA MET A 16 0.22 -25.85 -0.26
C MET A 16 1.16 -24.86 0.43
N GLY A 17 2.38 -25.32 0.72
CA GLY A 17 3.46 -24.51 1.30
C GLY A 17 4.29 -23.73 0.29
N ASP A 18 4.23 -24.08 -1.00
CA ASP A 18 4.92 -23.41 -2.10
C ASP A 18 4.22 -23.65 -3.45
N GLY A 19 4.62 -22.91 -4.48
CA GLY A 19 4.22 -23.16 -5.86
C GLY A 19 2.96 -22.42 -6.33
N LEU A 20 2.46 -22.81 -7.49
CA LEU A 20 1.23 -22.27 -8.09
C LEU A 20 0.03 -22.93 -7.42
N VAL A 21 -0.84 -22.14 -6.81
CA VAL A 21 -2.06 -22.62 -6.14
C VAL A 21 -3.16 -22.87 -7.15
N CYS A 22 -3.52 -21.87 -7.94
CA CYS A 22 -4.54 -22.00 -8.97
C CYS A 22 -4.43 -20.89 -10.01
N VAL A 23 -5.05 -21.12 -11.18
CA VAL A 23 -5.28 -20.10 -12.20
C VAL A 23 -6.77 -19.92 -12.41
N LEU A 24 -7.25 -18.71 -12.20
CA LEU A 24 -8.64 -18.33 -12.43
C LEU A 24 -8.71 -17.43 -13.67
N SER A 25 -9.77 -17.54 -14.46
CA SER A 25 -9.95 -16.70 -15.65
C SER A 25 -11.19 -15.83 -15.55
N CYS A 26 -11.15 -14.60 -16.06
CA CYS A 26 -12.35 -13.81 -16.28
C CYS A 26 -12.19 -12.84 -17.46
N VAL A 27 -13.30 -12.47 -18.07
CA VAL A 27 -13.32 -11.45 -19.12
C VAL A 27 -13.39 -10.07 -18.48
N GLU A 28 -12.48 -9.17 -18.85
CA GLU A 28 -12.43 -7.80 -18.35
C GLU A 28 -12.26 -6.79 -19.48
N PRO A 29 -12.76 -5.56 -19.31
CA PRO A 29 -12.40 -4.45 -20.18
C PRO A 29 -10.91 -4.14 -20.11
N CYS A 30 -10.31 -3.86 -21.27
CA CYS A 30 -8.88 -3.61 -21.37
C CYS A 30 -8.52 -2.73 -22.56
N TRP A 31 -7.30 -2.18 -22.52
CA TRP A 31 -6.67 -1.59 -23.70
C TRP A 31 -5.89 -2.66 -24.45
N SER A 32 -6.15 -2.75 -25.75
CA SER A 32 -5.40 -3.58 -26.68
C SER A 32 -5.27 -2.83 -28.01
N TYR A 33 -4.85 -3.51 -29.07
CA TYR A 33 -4.67 -2.91 -30.38
C TYR A 33 -5.64 -3.48 -31.40
N GLU A 34 -6.03 -2.63 -32.34
CA GLU A 34 -6.73 -3.00 -33.56
C GLU A 34 -5.80 -2.73 -34.75
N ILE A 35 -5.86 -3.60 -35.77
CA ILE A 35 -5.14 -3.38 -37.01
C ILE A 35 -5.95 -2.41 -37.86
N TYR A 36 -5.47 -1.18 -37.95
CA TYR A 36 -6.01 -0.15 -38.84
C TYR A 36 -5.29 -0.19 -40.19
N ARG A 37 -6.05 -0.11 -41.28
CA ARG A 37 -5.51 -0.06 -42.65
C ARG A 37 -5.48 1.38 -43.11
N ASN A 38 -4.30 2.01 -43.04
CA ASN A 38 -4.14 3.37 -43.53
C ASN A 38 -4.00 3.35 -45.07
N ARG A 39 -5.01 3.86 -45.77
CA ARG A 39 -5.06 3.88 -47.24
C ARG A 39 -4.05 4.85 -47.86
N GLU A 40 -3.72 5.94 -47.17
CA GLU A 40 -2.80 6.97 -47.65
C GLU A 40 -1.36 6.48 -47.58
N THR A 41 -0.94 5.99 -46.41
CA THR A 41 0.42 5.49 -46.19
C THR A 41 0.61 4.07 -46.74
N LYS A 42 -0.48 3.39 -47.10
CA LYS A 42 -0.53 1.97 -47.50
C LYS A 42 0.11 1.05 -46.47
N LYS A 43 0.02 1.39 -45.18
CA LYS A 43 0.57 0.63 -44.06
C LYS A 43 -0.53 0.09 -43.14
N LEU A 44 -0.21 -1.00 -42.46
CA LEU A 44 -0.97 -1.47 -41.31
C LEU A 44 -0.45 -0.74 -40.07
N GLU A 45 -1.36 -0.12 -39.33
CA GLU A 45 -1.07 0.63 -38.12
C GLU A 45 -1.77 -0.05 -36.94
N LEU A 46 -1.08 -0.11 -35.79
CA LEU A 46 -1.66 -0.61 -34.55
C LEU A 46 -2.28 0.56 -33.79
N GLU A 47 -3.61 0.62 -33.75
CA GLU A 47 -4.32 1.66 -33.02
C GLU A 47 -4.78 1.16 -31.64
N PRO A 48 -4.49 1.89 -30.55
CA PRO A 48 -5.04 1.58 -29.24
C PRO A 48 -6.56 1.62 -29.25
N ARG A 49 -7.18 0.57 -28.71
CA ARG A 49 -8.63 0.44 -28.60
C ARG A 49 -9.03 -0.13 -27.25
N TYR A 50 -10.12 0.41 -26.72
CA TYR A 50 -10.79 -0.18 -25.58
C TYR A 50 -11.64 -1.38 -26.05
N ARG A 51 -11.38 -2.53 -25.43
CA ARG A 51 -11.93 -3.85 -25.79
C ARG A 51 -12.22 -4.64 -24.53
N LYS A 52 -12.58 -5.91 -24.68
CA LYS A 52 -12.67 -6.89 -23.59
C LYS A 52 -11.92 -8.14 -24.00
N CYS A 53 -11.14 -8.71 -23.10
CA CYS A 53 -10.45 -9.98 -23.35
C CYS A 53 -10.35 -10.81 -22.08
N LEU A 54 -9.82 -12.01 -22.21
CA LEU A 54 -9.61 -12.91 -21.08
C LEU A 54 -8.39 -12.44 -20.26
N PHE A 55 -8.54 -12.41 -18.94
CA PHE A 55 -7.44 -12.24 -17.99
C PHE A 55 -7.24 -13.54 -17.22
N LEU A 56 -5.97 -13.91 -17.03
CA LEU A 56 -5.57 -15.06 -16.23
C LEU A 56 -4.99 -14.58 -14.90
N TYR A 57 -5.66 -14.92 -13.81
CA TYR A 57 -5.28 -14.63 -12.43
C TYR A 57 -4.56 -15.84 -11.86
N HIS A 58 -3.26 -15.70 -11.67
CA HIS A 58 -2.44 -16.72 -11.06
C HIS A 58 -2.25 -16.38 -9.59
N TYR A 59 -2.51 -17.37 -8.74
CA TYR A 59 -2.27 -17.29 -7.30
C TYR A 59 -1.13 -18.23 -6.95
N TRP A 60 -0.16 -17.74 -6.20
CA TRP A 60 1.00 -18.53 -5.79
C TRP A 60 1.22 -18.44 -4.29
N MET A 61 1.83 -19.50 -3.80
CA MET A 61 2.63 -19.47 -2.60
C MET A 61 4.11 -19.29 -3.00
N HIS A 62 4.51 -18.05 -3.27
CA HIS A 62 5.82 -17.73 -3.82
C HIS A 62 6.94 -17.87 -2.76
N PRO A 63 8.10 -18.47 -3.09
CA PRO A 63 9.17 -18.73 -2.10
C PRO A 63 9.72 -17.47 -1.42
N VAL A 64 9.64 -16.31 -2.09
CA VAL A 64 10.07 -15.02 -1.51
C VAL A 64 8.89 -14.25 -0.92
N PHE A 65 7.78 -14.16 -1.64
CA PHE A 65 6.71 -13.21 -1.31
C PHE A 65 5.60 -13.83 -0.45
N GLY A 66 5.63 -15.16 -0.27
CA GLY A 66 4.52 -15.95 0.26
C GLY A 66 3.30 -15.86 -0.65
N PHE A 67 2.11 -15.87 -0.08
CA PHE A 67 0.87 -15.76 -0.83
C PHE A 67 0.79 -14.45 -1.63
N MET A 68 0.74 -14.57 -2.96
CA MET A 68 0.63 -13.44 -3.88
C MET A 68 -0.32 -13.75 -5.04
N ASN A 69 -0.79 -12.70 -5.70
CA ASN A 69 -1.48 -12.85 -6.97
C ASN A 69 -0.82 -12.01 -8.06
N ALA A 70 -0.91 -12.49 -9.30
CA ALA A 70 -0.65 -11.66 -10.45
C ALA A 70 -1.59 -12.04 -11.58
N ARG A 71 -2.00 -11.03 -12.35
CA ARG A 71 -2.87 -11.20 -13.51
C ARG A 71 -2.16 -10.78 -14.78
N ILE A 72 -2.46 -11.48 -15.86
CA ILE A 72 -2.01 -11.17 -17.22
C ILE A 72 -3.20 -11.10 -18.17
N GLN A 73 -3.19 -10.08 -19.01
CA GLN A 73 -4.10 -9.95 -20.15
C GLN A 73 -3.68 -10.92 -21.27
N THR A 74 -4.60 -11.69 -21.85
CA THR A 74 -4.25 -12.64 -22.93
C THR A 74 -4.05 -12.01 -24.30
N TRP A 75 -4.49 -10.76 -24.50
CA TRP A 75 -4.28 -10.03 -25.75
C TRP A 75 -3.05 -9.11 -25.64
N PHE A 76 -2.31 -8.97 -26.74
CA PHE A 76 -1.21 -8.02 -26.87
C PHE A 76 -1.66 -6.59 -26.45
N PRO A 77 -0.89 -5.86 -25.62
CA PRO A 77 0.52 -6.05 -25.27
C PRO A 77 0.78 -6.90 -24.01
N PHE A 78 -0.18 -7.74 -23.61
CA PHE A 78 -0.06 -8.63 -22.43
C PHE A 78 0.30 -7.90 -21.12
N PRO A 79 -0.36 -6.76 -20.79
CA PRO A 79 -0.08 -6.06 -19.54
C PRO A 79 -0.27 -6.98 -18.34
N MET A 80 0.64 -6.84 -17.39
CA MET A 80 0.66 -7.59 -16.14
C MET A 80 0.38 -6.67 -14.97
N GLN A 81 -0.33 -7.19 -13.97
CA GLN A 81 -0.46 -6.54 -12.68
C GLN A 81 -0.16 -7.55 -11.58
N ILE A 82 0.77 -7.19 -10.69
CA ILE A 82 1.23 -8.02 -9.59
C ILE A 82 0.76 -7.38 -8.28
N CYS A 83 0.12 -8.16 -7.41
CA CYS A 83 -0.28 -7.75 -6.08
C CYS A 83 0.56 -8.49 -5.04
N LEU A 84 1.31 -7.73 -4.24
CA LEU A 84 2.19 -8.25 -3.19
C LEU A 84 1.76 -7.72 -1.83
N ASN A 85 2.03 -8.50 -0.78
CA ASN A 85 1.80 -8.10 0.60
C ASN A 85 3.11 -8.17 1.40
N GLY A 86 3.63 -7.02 1.84
CA GLY A 86 4.88 -6.96 2.59
C GLY A 86 4.84 -7.70 3.94
N ARG A 87 3.65 -7.88 4.52
CA ARG A 87 3.44 -8.66 5.75
C ARG A 87 3.48 -10.16 5.50
N GLU A 88 3.03 -10.60 4.32
CA GLU A 88 3.18 -11.99 3.87
C GLU A 88 4.65 -12.33 3.62
N TRP A 89 5.38 -11.41 2.96
CA TRP A 89 6.84 -11.54 2.81
C TRP A 89 7.53 -11.55 4.18
N LEU A 90 7.13 -10.69 5.11
CA LEU A 90 7.69 -10.67 6.46
C LEU A 90 7.48 -12.01 7.17
N ALA A 91 6.29 -12.64 7.07
CA ALA A 91 6.04 -13.96 7.66
C ALA A 91 7.06 -14.99 7.17
N ARG A 92 7.29 -15.07 5.85
CA ARG A 92 8.32 -15.95 5.26
C ARG A 92 9.72 -15.65 5.78
N GLN A 93 10.06 -14.38 5.95
CA GLN A 93 11.33 -13.94 6.49
C GLN A 93 11.50 -14.30 7.98
N LEU A 94 10.41 -14.29 8.76
CA LEU A 94 10.41 -14.70 10.17
C LEU A 94 10.57 -16.22 10.28
N ASP A 95 9.83 -17.00 9.48
CA ASP A 95 9.93 -18.46 9.42
C ASP A 95 11.38 -18.89 9.12
N GLN A 96 11.99 -18.30 8.07
CA GLN A 96 13.37 -18.55 7.68
C GLN A 96 14.39 -18.14 8.76
N ALA A 97 14.06 -17.13 9.57
CA ALA A 97 14.91 -16.64 10.64
C ALA A 97 14.71 -17.39 11.97
N GLY A 98 13.83 -18.39 12.00
CA GLY A 98 13.45 -19.14 13.21
C GLY A 98 12.85 -18.26 14.29
N LEU A 99 12.13 -17.19 13.91
CA LEU A 99 11.52 -16.26 14.85
C LEU A 99 10.07 -16.63 15.08
N GLU A 100 9.70 -16.80 16.34
CA GLU A 100 8.33 -17.01 16.75
C GLU A 100 7.51 -15.70 16.60
N TYR A 101 6.27 -15.86 16.13
CA TYR A 101 5.32 -14.77 16.02
C TYR A 101 3.89 -15.31 16.08
N ALA A 102 2.96 -14.42 16.41
CA ALA A 102 1.54 -14.64 16.21
C ALA A 102 1.06 -13.78 15.05
N ARG A 103 0.16 -14.34 14.24
CA ARG A 103 -0.34 -13.68 13.05
C ARG A 103 -1.86 -13.85 12.95
N GLN A 104 -2.53 -12.76 12.57
CA GLN A 104 -3.94 -12.74 12.19
C GLN A 104 -4.04 -12.00 10.85
N ASP A 105 -4.36 -12.73 9.78
CA ASP A 105 -4.37 -12.21 8.41
C ASP A 105 -3.06 -11.49 8.01
N ASN A 106 -3.10 -10.16 7.80
CA ASN A 106 -1.95 -9.32 7.48
C ASN A 106 -1.45 -8.50 8.69
N CYS A 107 -1.76 -8.95 9.90
CA CYS A 107 -1.39 -8.31 11.16
C CYS A 107 -0.52 -9.25 12.00
N PHE A 108 0.44 -8.67 12.71
CA PHE A 108 1.28 -9.36 13.69
C PHE A 108 0.99 -8.77 15.07
N PRO A 109 0.07 -9.35 15.85
CA PRO A 109 -0.21 -8.90 17.20
C PRO A 109 0.93 -9.18 18.18
N TRP A 110 1.83 -10.12 17.86
CA TRP A 110 3.00 -10.42 18.67
C TRP A 110 4.14 -10.96 17.80
N ILE A 111 5.37 -10.52 18.08
CA ILE A 111 6.61 -11.07 17.50
C ILE A 111 7.64 -11.16 18.63
N ALA A 112 8.39 -12.26 18.69
CA ALA A 112 9.40 -12.49 19.73
C ALA A 112 10.49 -11.39 19.77
N ASP A 113 10.90 -10.89 18.60
CA ASP A 113 11.90 -9.81 18.47
C ASP A 113 11.45 -8.79 17.42
N TRP A 114 10.83 -7.71 17.89
CA TRP A 114 10.39 -6.58 17.05
C TRP A 114 11.54 -5.90 16.31
N ALA A 115 12.72 -5.79 16.93
CA ALA A 115 13.85 -5.12 16.32
C ALA A 115 14.39 -5.95 15.14
N LYS A 116 14.48 -7.28 15.28
CA LYS A 116 14.85 -8.18 14.18
C LYS A 116 13.78 -8.22 13.09
N ALA A 117 12.50 -8.21 13.45
CA ALA A 117 11.39 -8.11 12.49
C ALA A 117 11.44 -6.81 11.68
N GLN A 118 11.68 -5.67 12.33
CA GLN A 118 11.82 -4.38 11.64
C GLN A 118 13.01 -4.39 10.67
N ARG A 119 14.16 -4.96 11.07
CA ARG A 119 15.31 -5.13 10.17
C ARG A 119 15.00 -6.01 8.96
N LEU A 120 14.21 -7.08 9.12
CA LEU A 120 13.76 -7.93 8.01
C LEU A 120 12.88 -7.14 7.03
N MET A 121 11.94 -6.36 7.55
CA MET A 121 11.04 -5.53 6.75
C MET A 121 11.78 -4.38 6.03
N ASP A 122 12.72 -3.71 6.70
CA ASP A 122 13.52 -2.64 6.11
C ASP A 122 14.37 -3.12 4.92
N ARG A 123 14.80 -4.39 4.93
CA ARG A 123 15.50 -4.99 3.79
C ARG A 123 14.64 -5.13 2.54
N GLN A 124 13.31 -5.26 2.68
CA GLN A 124 12.40 -5.36 1.53
C GLN A 124 12.51 -4.13 0.62
N ARG A 125 12.77 -2.95 1.19
CA ARG A 125 12.96 -1.68 0.45
C ARG A 125 14.14 -1.72 -0.52
N ARG A 126 15.18 -2.48 -0.18
CA ARG A 126 16.43 -2.59 -0.94
C ARG A 126 16.45 -3.79 -1.89
N ALA A 127 15.32 -4.46 -2.07
CA ALA A 127 15.24 -5.62 -2.93
C ALA A 127 15.53 -5.26 -4.40
N ASN A 128 16.09 -6.22 -5.13
CA ASN A 128 16.23 -6.11 -6.58
C ASN A 128 14.87 -6.34 -7.24
N TRP A 129 14.02 -5.31 -7.19
CA TRP A 129 12.66 -5.32 -7.70
C TRP A 129 12.57 -5.74 -9.17
N PRO A 130 13.40 -5.24 -10.11
CA PRO A 130 13.38 -5.73 -11.49
C PRO A 130 13.55 -7.25 -11.57
N LYS A 131 14.60 -7.79 -10.94
CA LYS A 131 14.87 -9.24 -10.97
C LYS A 131 13.70 -10.07 -10.42
N LEU A 132 13.09 -9.63 -9.33
CA LEU A 132 11.98 -10.34 -8.69
C LEU A 132 10.71 -10.28 -9.55
N LEU A 133 10.34 -9.10 -10.05
CA LEU A 133 9.14 -8.93 -10.86
C LEU A 133 9.27 -9.60 -12.24
N ASP A 134 10.46 -9.53 -12.85
CA ASP A 134 10.75 -10.26 -14.10
C ASP A 134 10.70 -11.78 -13.90
N GLY A 135 11.04 -12.27 -12.70
CA GLY A 135 10.85 -13.67 -12.31
C GLY A 135 9.39 -14.08 -12.37
N VAL A 136 8.49 -13.25 -11.82
CA VAL A 136 7.04 -13.47 -11.88
C VAL A 136 6.53 -13.36 -13.32
N ALA A 137 6.99 -12.38 -14.09
CA ALA A 137 6.58 -12.19 -15.48
C ALA A 137 6.90 -13.38 -16.38
N ARG A 138 8.07 -14.02 -16.19
CA ARG A 138 8.42 -15.25 -16.91
C ARG A 138 7.49 -16.42 -16.60
N GLN A 139 6.94 -16.49 -15.38
CA GLN A 139 5.95 -17.52 -15.04
C GLN A 139 4.57 -17.19 -15.62
N LEU A 140 4.20 -15.91 -15.68
CA LEU A 140 2.93 -15.46 -16.27
C LEU A 140 2.89 -15.58 -17.80
N ASN A 141 4.03 -15.35 -18.47
CA ASN A 141 4.15 -15.41 -19.92
C ASN A 141 5.39 -16.22 -20.32
N PRO A 142 5.36 -17.56 -20.19
CA PRO A 142 6.49 -18.41 -20.54
C PRO A 142 6.85 -18.32 -22.03
N ALA A 143 5.87 -18.04 -22.90
CA ALA A 143 6.06 -17.86 -24.34
C ALA A 143 6.61 -16.47 -24.73
N HIS A 144 6.83 -15.55 -23.77
CA HIS A 144 7.26 -14.18 -24.06
C HIS A 144 8.52 -14.13 -24.93
N GLY A 145 9.53 -14.94 -24.59
CA GLY A 145 10.79 -14.99 -25.35
C GLY A 145 10.61 -15.46 -26.80
N GLU A 146 9.64 -16.36 -27.03
CA GLU A 146 9.31 -16.86 -28.37
C GLU A 146 8.52 -15.81 -29.18
N ILE A 147 7.50 -15.21 -28.56
CA ILE A 147 6.66 -14.16 -29.16
C ILE A 147 7.52 -12.98 -29.62
N PHE A 148 8.46 -12.55 -28.78
CA PHE A 148 9.30 -11.36 -29.01
C PHE A 148 10.71 -11.71 -29.52
N LYS A 149 10.92 -12.91 -30.06
CA LYS A 149 12.24 -13.36 -30.55
C LYS A 149 12.84 -12.42 -31.61
N LYS A 150 12.01 -11.92 -32.54
CA LYS A 150 12.44 -11.01 -33.61
C LYS A 150 12.66 -9.57 -33.15
N HIS A 151 11.86 -9.13 -32.17
CA HIS A 151 11.90 -7.78 -31.62
C HIS A 151 11.85 -7.89 -30.10
N PRO A 152 13.00 -8.01 -29.43
CA PRO A 152 13.04 -8.15 -27.98
C PRO A 152 12.38 -6.94 -27.31
N VAL A 153 11.39 -7.22 -26.49
CA VAL A 153 10.70 -6.25 -25.64
C VAL A 153 10.91 -6.68 -24.18
N SER A 154 10.86 -5.75 -23.24
CA SER A 154 10.90 -6.06 -21.81
C SER A 154 9.76 -5.35 -21.11
N TYR A 155 9.28 -5.93 -20.02
CA TYR A 155 8.28 -5.28 -19.19
C TYR A 155 8.87 -4.06 -18.47
N TYR A 156 8.12 -2.97 -18.47
CA TYR A 156 8.42 -1.79 -17.65
C TYR A 156 7.53 -1.79 -16.42
N TRP A 157 8.13 -1.83 -15.23
CA TRP A 157 7.39 -1.92 -13.97
C TRP A 157 7.06 -0.55 -13.40
N SER A 158 5.79 -0.37 -13.03
CA SER A 158 5.32 0.80 -12.31
C SER A 158 4.44 0.40 -11.13
N THR A 159 4.38 1.28 -10.13
CA THR A 159 3.59 1.08 -8.92
C THR A 159 2.28 1.83 -9.07
N TYR A 160 1.21 1.10 -9.34
CA TYR A 160 -0.15 1.65 -9.45
C TYR A 160 -0.67 2.18 -8.11
N GLN A 161 -0.51 1.39 -7.05
CA GLN A 161 -0.87 1.71 -5.67
C GLN A 161 0.17 1.08 -4.74
N SER A 162 0.50 1.77 -3.65
CA SER A 162 1.29 1.18 -2.56
C SER A 162 0.70 1.57 -1.23
N GLU A 163 0.85 0.69 -0.26
CA GLU A 163 0.44 0.91 1.12
C GLU A 163 1.64 0.73 2.04
N TRP A 164 1.75 1.60 3.04
CA TRP A 164 2.75 1.52 4.10
C TRP A 164 2.02 1.61 5.44
N ALA A 165 2.24 0.64 6.32
CA ALA A 165 1.59 0.60 7.63
C ALA A 165 2.62 0.66 8.76
N ILE A 166 2.30 1.42 9.79
CA ILE A 166 2.95 1.39 11.10
C ILE A 166 1.94 0.78 12.07
N ASP A 167 2.36 -0.29 12.73
CA ASP A 167 1.56 -1.00 13.73
C ASP A 167 2.09 -0.67 15.12
N ILE A 168 1.20 -0.17 15.99
CA ILE A 168 1.45 0.03 17.41
C ILE A 168 0.73 -1.08 18.15
N VAL A 169 1.50 -1.90 18.88
CA VAL A 169 0.99 -3.08 19.56
C VAL A 169 0.80 -2.78 21.05
N PHE A 170 -0.42 -2.98 21.52
CA PHE A 170 -0.82 -2.89 22.91
C PHE A 170 -0.86 -4.30 23.50
N ARG A 171 -0.29 -4.45 24.71
CA ARG A 171 -0.34 -5.73 25.44
C ARG A 171 -1.76 -6.02 25.90
N GLU A 172 -2.47 -4.99 26.36
CA GLU A 172 -3.82 -5.12 26.89
C GLU A 172 -4.85 -4.52 25.93
N ALA A 173 -5.85 -5.32 25.56
CA ALA A 173 -6.96 -4.86 24.72
C ALA A 173 -7.74 -3.70 25.36
N ALA A 174 -7.82 -3.67 26.69
CA ALA A 174 -8.53 -2.63 27.43
C ALA A 174 -7.94 -1.24 27.20
N GLU A 175 -6.61 -1.12 27.08
CA GLU A 175 -5.94 0.15 26.82
C GLU A 175 -6.34 0.72 25.45
N LEU A 176 -6.24 -0.10 24.40
CA LEU A 176 -6.62 0.34 23.05
C LEU A 176 -8.11 0.65 22.96
N ARG A 177 -8.98 -0.16 23.59
CA ARG A 177 -10.43 0.13 23.62
C ARG A 177 -10.77 1.43 24.33
N ARG A 178 -10.03 1.79 25.37
CA ARG A 178 -10.20 3.06 26.09
C ARG A 178 -9.69 4.25 25.28
N LEU A 179 -8.55 4.10 24.61
CA LEU A 179 -7.90 5.19 23.88
C LEU A 179 -8.54 5.44 22.52
N TYR A 180 -8.90 4.39 21.79
CA TYR A 180 -9.25 4.51 20.38
C TYR A 180 -10.46 5.43 20.10
N PRO A 181 -11.57 5.39 20.87
CA PRO A 181 -12.67 6.34 20.68
C PRO A 181 -12.24 7.81 20.87
N ARG A 182 -11.30 8.09 21.78
CA ARG A 182 -10.77 9.44 22.01
C ARG A 182 -9.92 9.89 20.82
N LEU A 183 -9.08 8.99 20.28
CA LEU A 183 -8.31 9.25 19.06
C LEU A 183 -9.23 9.51 17.87
N VAL A 184 -10.29 8.72 17.72
CA VAL A 184 -11.32 8.92 16.69
C VAL A 184 -11.96 10.29 16.78
N HIS A 185 -12.42 10.66 17.97
CA HIS A 185 -13.02 11.97 18.21
C HIS A 185 -12.03 13.08 17.87
N HIS A 186 -10.84 13.06 18.47
CA HIS A 186 -9.80 14.05 18.23
C HIS A 186 -9.43 14.20 16.75
N GLY A 187 -9.20 13.08 16.06
CA GLY A 187 -8.83 13.10 14.65
C GLY A 187 -9.91 13.69 13.73
N MET A 188 -11.17 13.59 14.12
CA MET A 188 -12.29 14.15 13.35
C MET A 188 -12.64 15.60 13.73
N THR A 189 -12.49 15.98 14.99
CA THR A 189 -12.89 17.32 15.46
C THR A 189 -11.76 18.34 15.42
N THR A 190 -10.51 17.89 15.49
CA THR A 190 -9.36 18.79 15.68
C THR A 190 -8.48 18.91 14.44
N PHE A 191 -8.30 17.83 13.66
CA PHE A 191 -7.45 17.90 12.48
C PHE A 191 -8.10 18.67 11.34
N SER A 192 -7.46 19.77 10.96
CA SER A 192 -7.91 20.64 9.87
C SER A 192 -7.37 20.16 8.51
N SER A 193 -7.94 20.66 7.41
CA SER A 193 -7.44 20.37 6.06
C SER A 193 -5.95 20.72 5.86
N PRO A 194 -5.42 21.86 6.35
CA PRO A 194 -3.98 22.13 6.37
C PRO A 194 -3.14 21.06 7.08
N ASP A 195 -3.62 20.51 8.18
CA ASP A 195 -2.90 19.46 8.92
C ASP A 195 -2.80 18.19 8.09
N VAL A 196 -3.93 17.74 7.52
CA VAL A 196 -3.97 16.59 6.61
C VAL A 196 -3.02 16.76 5.44
N MET A 197 -2.99 17.96 4.84
CA MET A 197 -2.05 18.29 3.76
C MET A 197 -0.60 18.18 4.23
N ARG A 198 -0.27 18.69 5.43
CA ARG A 198 1.06 18.58 6.04
C ARG A 198 1.44 17.12 6.30
N TYR A 199 0.53 16.31 6.82
CA TYR A 199 0.76 14.88 7.05
C TYR A 199 1.09 14.18 5.73
N LEU A 200 0.38 14.48 4.64
CA LEU A 200 0.68 13.95 3.29
C LEU A 200 1.82 14.70 2.56
N GLY A 201 2.66 15.44 3.28
CA GLY A 201 3.91 16.00 2.76
C GLY A 201 3.74 17.24 1.87
N LYS A 202 2.58 17.88 1.88
CA LYS A 202 2.39 19.17 1.22
C LYS A 202 3.03 20.28 2.06
N ARG A 203 3.63 21.25 1.36
CA ARG A 203 4.15 22.45 1.99
C ARG A 203 3.00 23.40 2.30
N ILE A 204 2.79 23.67 3.58
CA ILE A 204 1.87 24.71 4.06
C ILE A 204 2.69 25.96 4.40
N PRO A 205 2.34 27.14 3.87
CA PRO A 205 2.96 28.41 4.25
C PRO A 205 2.84 28.69 5.76
N LEU A 206 3.66 29.62 6.26
CA LEU A 206 3.62 30.02 7.68
C LEU A 206 2.27 30.64 8.10
N SER A 207 1.46 31.10 7.14
CA SER A 207 0.10 31.56 7.41
C SER A 207 -0.84 30.45 7.88
N GLY A 208 -0.46 29.17 7.77
CA GLY A 208 -1.30 28.03 8.14
C GLY A 208 -2.39 27.69 7.11
N GLU A 209 -2.67 28.60 6.18
CA GLU A 209 -3.67 28.39 5.12
C GLU A 209 -3.15 27.50 3.98
N PRO A 210 -4.00 26.72 3.31
CA PRO A 210 -3.63 26.01 2.10
C PRO A 210 -3.08 26.98 1.04
N PRO A 211 -2.06 26.60 0.24
CA PRO A 211 -1.56 27.45 -0.83
C PRO A 211 -2.69 27.90 -1.77
N LYS A 212 -2.77 29.20 -2.11
CA LYS A 212 -3.82 29.75 -3.01
C LYS A 212 -3.92 29.05 -4.39
N ARG A 213 -2.85 28.37 -4.82
CA ARG A 213 -2.77 27.60 -6.07
C ARG A 213 -3.18 26.13 -5.92
N PHE A 214 -3.52 25.68 -4.71
CA PHE A 214 -4.00 24.32 -4.49
C PHE A 214 -5.45 24.21 -4.97
N SER A 215 -5.66 23.42 -6.02
CA SER A 215 -6.98 23.16 -6.61
C SER A 215 -7.45 21.71 -6.36
N GLY A 216 -6.87 21.06 -5.35
CA GLY A 216 -7.19 19.68 -5.00
C GLY A 216 -8.28 19.57 -3.95
N GLU A 217 -8.74 18.34 -3.69
CA GLU A 217 -9.71 18.06 -2.64
C GLU A 217 -9.02 17.45 -1.42
N VAL A 218 -9.45 17.88 -0.23
CA VAL A 218 -9.09 17.28 1.06
C VAL A 218 -10.36 16.71 1.68
N VAL A 219 -10.36 15.41 1.98
CA VAL A 219 -11.53 14.71 2.52
C VAL A 219 -11.15 13.97 3.80
N SER A 220 -11.93 14.14 4.86
CA SER A 220 -11.87 13.34 6.07
C SER A 220 -13.16 12.52 6.20
N ASP A 221 -13.06 11.19 6.23
CA ASP A 221 -14.19 10.27 6.42
C ASP A 221 -14.03 9.43 7.68
N LEU A 222 -15.11 9.34 8.46
CA LEU A 222 -15.28 8.39 9.55
C LEU A 222 -16.25 7.30 9.09
N LYS A 223 -15.84 6.02 9.16
CA LYS A 223 -16.72 4.90 8.83
C LYS A 223 -16.73 3.86 9.95
N HIS A 224 -17.93 3.44 10.30
CA HIS A 224 -18.17 2.27 11.16
C HIS A 224 -18.35 1.06 10.25
N ARG A 225 -17.53 0.03 10.48
CA ARG A 225 -17.62 -1.26 9.78
C ARG A 225 -17.66 -2.39 10.80
N GLN A 226 -17.95 -3.59 10.32
CA GLN A 226 -17.92 -4.79 11.16
C GLN A 226 -16.54 -4.98 11.81
N GLU A 227 -15.47 -4.60 11.12
CA GLU A 227 -14.09 -4.71 11.57
C GLU A 227 -13.64 -3.59 12.52
N GLY A 228 -14.47 -2.57 12.74
CA GLY A 228 -14.14 -1.44 13.61
C GLY A 228 -14.46 -0.07 13.02
N VAL A 229 -14.10 0.96 13.77
CA VAL A 229 -14.21 2.36 13.32
C VAL A 229 -12.92 2.72 12.60
N ARG A 230 -12.98 3.52 11.54
CA ARG A 230 -11.79 3.96 10.81
C ARG A 230 -11.88 5.43 10.48
N ILE A 231 -10.84 6.18 10.86
CA ILE A 231 -10.60 7.54 10.38
C ILE A 231 -9.78 7.43 9.09
N LYS A 232 -10.17 8.15 8.05
CA LYS A 232 -9.41 8.27 6.82
C LYS A 232 -9.35 9.72 6.37
N HIS A 233 -8.15 10.18 6.05
CA HIS A 233 -7.90 11.48 5.43
C HIS A 233 -7.33 11.27 4.03
N SER A 234 -7.80 12.02 3.04
CA SER A 234 -7.36 11.89 1.64
C SER A 234 -7.04 13.26 1.02
N VAL A 235 -5.97 13.32 0.23
CA VAL A 235 -5.57 14.48 -0.58
C VAL A 235 -5.15 13.98 -1.95
N ASN A 236 -5.83 14.42 -3.01
CA ASN A 236 -5.51 14.06 -4.41
C ASN A 236 -5.36 12.55 -4.68
N GLY A 237 -6.20 11.74 -4.04
CA GLY A 237 -6.16 10.28 -4.16
C GLY A 237 -5.10 9.57 -3.30
N ASN A 238 -4.20 10.30 -2.63
CA ASN A 238 -3.36 9.73 -1.57
C ASN A 238 -4.11 9.80 -0.24
N SER A 239 -3.87 8.85 0.67
CA SER A 239 -4.60 8.82 1.95
C SER A 239 -3.77 8.38 3.14
N LEU A 240 -4.20 8.79 4.32
CA LEU A 240 -3.78 8.31 5.63
C LEU A 240 -5.00 7.75 6.37
N LYS A 241 -4.82 6.67 7.11
CA LYS A 241 -5.89 6.04 7.90
C LYS A 241 -5.38 5.65 9.28
N LEU A 242 -6.24 5.76 10.28
CA LEU A 242 -6.03 5.18 11.61
C LEU A 242 -7.19 4.22 11.92
N TYR A 243 -6.85 3.03 12.42
CA TYR A 243 -7.85 2.07 12.89
C TYR A 243 -7.30 1.01 13.85
N ASP A 244 -8.16 0.50 14.72
CA ASP A 244 -7.92 -0.64 15.60
C ASP A 244 -7.97 -1.95 14.81
N LYS A 245 -6.82 -2.33 14.22
CA LYS A 245 -6.71 -3.40 13.23
C LYS A 245 -7.08 -4.79 13.75
N ALA A 246 -6.75 -5.10 14.99
CA ALA A 246 -6.93 -6.43 15.56
C ALA A 246 -6.96 -6.41 17.09
N PHE A 247 -7.78 -7.27 17.67
CA PHE A 247 -7.76 -7.62 19.10
C PHE A 247 -7.59 -9.12 19.21
N THR A 248 -6.45 -9.56 19.75
CA THR A 248 -6.14 -10.99 19.91
C THR A 248 -5.76 -11.30 21.35
N VAL A 249 -5.66 -12.59 21.67
CA VAL A 249 -5.25 -13.07 23.00
C VAL A 249 -3.82 -12.69 23.38
N VAL A 250 -2.94 -12.42 22.41
CA VAL A 250 -1.52 -12.09 22.64
C VAL A 250 -1.19 -10.61 22.44
N GLY A 251 -2.15 -9.81 21.97
CA GLY A 251 -1.93 -8.39 21.71
C GLY A 251 -3.04 -7.76 20.87
N SER A 252 -3.12 -6.43 20.93
CA SER A 252 -4.06 -5.62 20.15
C SER A 252 -3.30 -4.58 19.34
N VAL A 253 -3.76 -4.27 18.12
CA VAL A 253 -2.98 -3.48 17.18
C VAL A 253 -3.73 -2.25 16.70
N LEU A 254 -3.15 -1.08 16.90
CA LEU A 254 -3.53 0.17 16.23
C LEU A 254 -2.67 0.33 14.98
N ARG A 255 -3.29 0.57 13.83
CA ARG A 255 -2.59 0.73 12.56
C ARG A 255 -2.77 2.13 11.99
N ALA A 256 -1.64 2.79 11.73
CA ALA A 256 -1.59 3.96 10.86
C ALA A 256 -1.13 3.52 9.46
N GLU A 257 -1.91 3.81 8.43
CA GLU A 257 -1.67 3.34 7.08
C GLU A 257 -1.69 4.49 6.07
N THR A 258 -0.60 4.62 5.31
CA THR A 258 -0.50 5.54 4.19
C THR A 258 -0.72 4.78 2.88
N THR A 259 -1.64 5.26 2.03
CA THR A 259 -1.84 4.77 0.66
C THR A 259 -1.39 5.84 -0.33
N VAL A 260 -0.53 5.47 -1.28
CA VAL A 260 -0.05 6.35 -2.36
C VAL A 260 -0.53 5.81 -3.72
N HIS A 261 -1.45 6.54 -4.33
CA HIS A 261 -1.88 6.35 -5.72
C HIS A 261 -1.18 7.34 -6.65
N ASN A 262 -1.16 8.61 -6.26
CA ASN A 262 -0.56 9.67 -7.04
C ASN A 262 0.86 9.99 -6.52
N GLY A 263 1.85 9.32 -7.09
CA GLY A 263 3.26 9.57 -6.78
C GLY A 263 3.75 10.97 -7.15
N GLY A 264 3.18 11.59 -8.19
CA GLY A 264 3.61 12.91 -8.69
C GLY A 264 3.41 14.05 -7.70
N ASP A 265 2.59 13.82 -6.67
CA ASP A 265 2.38 14.74 -5.55
C ASP A 265 3.58 14.88 -4.61
N PHE A 266 4.53 13.94 -4.70
CA PHE A 266 5.78 13.92 -3.95
C PHE A 266 6.97 14.23 -4.84
N ARG A 267 8.10 14.59 -4.22
CA ARG A 267 9.35 14.93 -4.91
C ARG A 267 10.45 13.94 -4.56
N VAL A 268 11.30 13.66 -5.55
CA VAL A 268 12.56 12.92 -5.40
C VAL A 268 13.70 13.73 -5.99
N TYR A 269 14.86 13.69 -5.35
CA TYR A 269 16.06 14.37 -5.81
C TYR A 269 16.82 13.46 -6.76
N ARG A 270 16.82 13.78 -8.06
CA ARG A 270 17.36 12.91 -9.12
C ARG A 270 17.71 13.71 -10.39
N PRO A 271 18.52 13.16 -11.30
CA PRO A 271 18.76 13.80 -12.58
C PRO A 271 17.55 13.60 -13.52
N LYS A 272 17.60 14.20 -14.71
CA LYS A 272 16.52 14.07 -15.69
C LYS A 272 16.45 12.62 -16.20
N GLU A 273 15.24 12.17 -16.54
CA GLU A 273 15.08 10.84 -17.13
C GLU A 273 15.75 10.80 -18.51
N GLY A 274 16.55 9.76 -18.76
CA GLY A 274 17.40 9.64 -19.95
C GLY A 274 18.75 10.35 -19.87
N ASP A 275 19.06 11.00 -18.75
CA ASP A 275 20.30 11.76 -18.56
C ASP A 275 20.87 11.49 -17.15
N PRO A 276 21.51 10.32 -16.92
CA PRO A 276 21.93 9.90 -15.59
C PRO A 276 23.07 10.75 -15.00
N GLU A 277 23.90 11.37 -15.84
CA GLU A 277 25.00 12.25 -15.45
C GLU A 277 24.58 13.73 -15.39
N GLY A 278 23.31 14.02 -15.67
CA GLY A 278 22.77 15.37 -15.67
C GLY A 278 22.59 15.98 -14.29
N GLU A 279 22.19 17.25 -14.26
CA GLU A 279 22.01 18.00 -13.02
C GLU A 279 20.90 17.41 -12.13
N MET A 280 21.27 17.21 -10.85
CA MET A 280 20.37 16.76 -9.80
C MET A 280 19.39 17.86 -9.41
N ALA A 281 18.09 17.57 -9.50
CA ALA A 281 17.05 18.50 -9.08
C ALA A 281 15.91 17.78 -8.35
N TRP A 282 15.15 18.52 -7.56
CA TRP A 282 13.88 18.02 -7.02
C TRP A 282 12.86 17.92 -8.13
N ARG A 283 12.46 16.70 -8.48
CA ARG A 283 11.52 16.41 -9.57
C ARG A 283 10.31 15.63 -9.03
N PRO A 284 9.16 15.65 -9.72
CA PRO A 284 8.04 14.77 -9.37
C PRO A 284 8.50 13.31 -9.30
N MET A 285 8.06 12.61 -8.26
CA MET A 285 8.34 11.19 -8.07
C MET A 285 7.63 10.37 -9.16
N ARG A 286 8.38 9.47 -9.80
CA ARG A 286 7.89 8.64 -10.92
C ARG A 286 6.94 7.57 -10.40
N ARG A 287 6.13 7.03 -11.32
CA ARG A 287 5.38 5.79 -11.07
C ARG A 287 6.28 4.55 -11.15
N GLY A 288 7.37 4.62 -11.90
CA GLY A 288 8.33 3.52 -12.07
C GLY A 288 8.93 3.05 -10.74
N ILE A 289 9.31 1.78 -10.67
CA ILE A 289 9.87 1.15 -9.46
C ILE A 289 11.23 1.72 -9.03
N ALA A 290 11.88 2.53 -9.86
CA ALA A 290 13.12 3.22 -9.52
C ALA A 290 12.97 4.16 -8.32
N ASP A 291 11.78 4.72 -8.09
CA ASP A 291 11.51 5.62 -6.96
C ASP A 291 10.79 4.89 -5.80
N LEU A 292 10.75 3.56 -5.79
CA LEU A 292 9.99 2.79 -4.81
C LEU A 292 10.52 2.96 -3.37
N ASP A 293 11.84 3.09 -3.21
CA ASP A 293 12.43 3.37 -1.88
C ASP A 293 12.02 4.76 -1.37
N ARG A 294 12.05 5.79 -2.23
CA ARG A 294 11.54 7.12 -1.88
C ARG A 294 10.06 7.08 -1.54
N ARG A 295 9.27 6.32 -2.29
CA ARG A 295 7.84 6.11 -2.05
C ARG A 295 7.62 5.53 -0.65
N ALA A 296 8.38 4.52 -0.26
CA ALA A 296 8.36 3.97 1.10
C ALA A 296 8.72 5.03 2.16
N GLU A 297 9.76 5.82 1.93
CA GLU A 297 10.18 6.88 2.85
C GLU A 297 9.10 7.94 3.07
N VAL A 298 8.49 8.47 2.00
CA VAL A 298 7.44 9.50 2.13
C VAL A 298 6.18 8.93 2.77
N SER A 299 5.85 7.67 2.50
CA SER A 299 4.71 6.99 3.12
C SER A 299 4.92 6.74 4.61
N ARG A 300 6.13 6.33 5.02
CA ARG A 300 6.51 6.21 6.42
C ARG A 300 6.42 7.55 7.14
N LYS A 301 7.07 8.58 6.60
CA LYS A 301 7.07 9.93 7.17
C LYS A 301 5.66 10.53 7.29
N ALA A 302 4.76 10.17 6.38
CA ALA A 302 3.36 10.59 6.47
C ALA A 302 2.63 9.93 7.64
N ALA A 303 2.83 8.62 7.84
CA ALA A 303 2.27 7.90 8.98
C ALA A 303 2.88 8.38 10.31
N GLU A 304 4.20 8.62 10.36
CA GLU A 304 4.89 9.16 11.55
C GLU A 304 4.32 10.53 11.94
N ARG A 305 4.27 11.51 11.01
CA ARG A 305 3.67 12.83 11.30
C ARG A 305 2.24 12.75 11.82
N TYR A 306 1.47 11.80 11.30
CA TYR A 306 0.08 11.60 11.71
C TYR A 306 -0.02 11.02 13.12
N LEU A 307 0.83 10.04 13.45
CA LEU A 307 0.95 9.48 14.79
C LEU A 307 1.49 10.49 15.80
N ASP A 308 2.50 11.29 15.42
CA ASP A 308 3.07 12.35 16.25
C ASP A 308 1.99 13.40 16.60
N ALA A 309 1.10 13.72 15.66
CA ALA A 309 -0.01 14.63 15.91
C ALA A 309 -0.96 14.08 16.99
N PHE A 310 -1.30 12.78 16.94
CA PHE A 310 -2.07 12.15 18.01
C PHE A 310 -1.33 12.10 19.35
N ALA A 311 -0.01 11.94 19.33
CA ALA A 311 0.81 11.91 20.54
C ALA A 311 0.99 13.29 21.18
N SER A 312 0.79 14.38 20.43
CA SER A 312 0.94 15.76 20.91
C SER A 312 -0.19 16.24 21.84
N VAL A 313 -1.22 15.41 22.04
CA VAL A 313 -2.34 15.71 22.93
C VAL A 313 -2.05 15.13 24.31
N GLU A 314 -1.60 15.99 25.22
CA GLU A 314 -1.65 15.69 26.66
C GLU A 314 -3.07 15.94 27.16
N GLU A 315 -3.77 14.89 27.61
CA GLU A 315 -4.94 15.11 28.46
C GLU A 315 -5.18 13.94 29.43
N ASP A 316 -4.60 14.11 30.63
CA ASP A 316 -4.69 13.20 31.78
C ASP A 316 -6.03 13.26 32.51
N THR A 317 -6.94 14.16 32.14
CA THR A 317 -8.21 14.35 32.85
C THR A 317 -9.34 14.57 31.86
N THR A 318 -10.32 13.66 31.88
CA THR A 318 -11.55 13.80 31.10
C THR A 318 -12.41 14.95 31.64
N LEU A 319 -13.27 15.53 30.79
CA LEU A 319 -14.29 16.48 31.24
C LEU A 319 -15.17 15.88 32.35
N GLU A 320 -15.43 14.56 32.31
CA GLU A 320 -16.13 13.86 33.39
C GLU A 320 -15.36 13.89 34.71
N GLU A 321 -14.05 13.61 34.71
CA GLU A 321 -13.21 13.68 35.91
C GLU A 321 -13.07 15.12 36.43
N LEU A 322 -13.02 16.10 35.53
CA LEU A 322 -13.06 17.54 35.84
C LEU A 322 -14.40 17.94 36.49
N ILE A 323 -15.52 17.53 35.91
CA ILE A 323 -16.86 17.79 36.44
C ILE A 323 -17.07 17.05 37.76
N ARG A 324 -16.58 15.82 37.90
CA ARG A 324 -16.65 15.05 39.16
C ARG A 324 -15.89 15.76 40.28
N ARG A 325 -14.75 16.40 40.01
CA ARG A 325 -14.04 17.26 40.97
C ARG A 325 -14.83 18.53 41.32
N LEU A 326 -15.47 19.17 40.33
CA LEU A 326 -16.28 20.38 40.54
C LEU A 326 -17.60 20.11 41.28
N GLY A 327 -18.12 18.89 41.17
CA GLY A 327 -19.36 18.44 41.80
C GLY A 327 -19.23 17.93 43.24
N GLN A 328 -18.02 17.91 43.81
CA GLN A 328 -17.84 17.56 45.23
C GLN A 328 -18.09 18.78 46.13
N PRO A 329 -18.93 18.67 47.17
CA PRO A 329 -19.12 19.76 48.12
C PRO A 329 -17.79 20.05 48.83
N ARG A 330 -17.40 21.33 48.92
CA ARG A 330 -16.24 21.76 49.70
C ARG A 330 -16.44 21.35 51.16
N GLN A 331 -15.51 20.56 51.71
CA GLN A 331 -15.39 20.35 53.16
C GLN A 331 -14.90 21.62 53.85
#